data_AF-A0A4P0YH50-F1
#
_entry.id   AF-A0A4P0YH50-F1
#
_cell.length_a   1.000
_cell.length_b   1.000
_cell.length_c   1.000
_cell.angle_alpha   90.00
_cell.angle_beta   90.00
_cell.angle_gamma   90.00
#
_symmetry.space_group_name_H-M   'P 1'
#
loop_
_entity.id
_entity.type
_entity.pdbx_description
1 polymer ?
#
loop_
_entity_poly.entity_id
_entity_poly.type
_entity_poly.pdbx_seq_one_letter_code
_entity_poly.pdbx_strand_id
1 'polypeptide(L)'
;MLGKKFAILARRYNAVTLNDMLFARYQSRLLVWLASLSLLVAFVGAMTVQFIGGARLLETAAGIPYDTGLLIFGVSIALYTAYGGFRASVLNDTMQGMVMLIGTIVLLVGVIHAAGGVGHAVETLQSIDVKLVSPQGAEDILSPTFMASFWVLVCFGVIGLPHTAVRCISYKDSKAVHRGIIIGTIVVAILMFGMHLAGALGRAVIPDLTVPDLVIPTLMVKVLPPFAAGIFLAAPMAAIMSTINAQLLQSSATIIKDLYLNWRPDQATNEKRLKRMSAGITLLLGVLLLLAAWRPPEMIIWLNLLAFGGLEAVFLWPLVLGLYWERANAAGALSAMIVGGVLYAVLATLKVQFLGFHPIVPALLLSLLAFVAGNRFGRPVPQPPILTTDK
;
A
#
# COMPACT_ATOMS: atom_id res chain seq x y z
N MET A 1 12.15 -13.19 -9.90
CA MET A 1 13.53 -12.80 -10.28
C MET A 1 14.12 -11.74 -9.35
N LEU A 2 13.51 -10.55 -9.24
CA LEU A 2 13.96 -9.47 -8.32
C LEU A 2 14.03 -9.90 -6.84
N GLY A 3 12.98 -10.57 -6.33
CA GLY A 3 12.93 -10.99 -4.93
C GLY A 3 14.10 -11.89 -4.50
N LYS A 4 14.55 -12.79 -5.38
CA LYS A 4 15.72 -13.67 -5.12
C LYS A 4 17.00 -12.85 -4.97
N LYS A 5 17.25 -11.89 -5.88
CA LYS A 5 18.44 -11.03 -5.83
C LYS A 5 18.41 -10.09 -4.63
N PHE A 6 17.23 -9.54 -4.31
CA PHE A 6 17.00 -8.70 -3.14
C PHE A 6 17.31 -9.44 -1.83
N ALA A 7 16.83 -10.68 -1.69
CA ALA A 7 17.08 -11.52 -0.51
C ALA A 7 18.55 -11.94 -0.34
N ILE A 8 19.29 -12.13 -1.44
CA ILE A 8 20.72 -12.44 -1.39
C ILE A 8 21.50 -11.22 -0.88
N LEU A 9 21.20 -10.03 -1.42
CA LEU A 9 21.87 -8.79 -1.01
C LEU A 9 21.50 -8.37 0.41
N ALA A 10 20.24 -8.52 0.82
CA ALA A 10 19.83 -8.22 2.19
C ALA A 10 20.53 -9.10 3.23
N ARG A 11 20.64 -10.41 2.95
CA ARG A 11 21.42 -11.32 3.80
C ARG A 11 22.91 -10.96 3.81
N ARG A 12 23.47 -10.58 2.66
CA ARG A 12 24.88 -10.13 2.56
C ARG A 12 25.15 -8.90 3.42
N TYR A 13 24.23 -7.95 3.45
CA TYR A 13 24.37 -6.70 4.21
C TYR A 13 23.90 -6.81 5.66
N ASN A 14 23.41 -7.98 6.09
CA ASN A 14 22.68 -8.15 7.35
C ASN A 14 21.59 -7.08 7.55
N ALA A 15 20.98 -6.67 6.44
CA ALA A 15 20.03 -5.58 6.39
C ALA A 15 18.65 -6.06 6.85
N VAL A 16 18.09 -5.38 7.85
CA VAL A 16 16.78 -5.73 8.43
C VAL A 16 15.69 -4.82 7.84
N THR A 17 16.06 -3.63 7.38
CA THR A 17 15.15 -2.64 6.77
C THR A 17 15.53 -2.29 5.34
N LEU A 18 14.61 -1.68 4.59
CA LEU A 18 14.91 -1.10 3.27
C LEU A 18 16.00 -0.03 3.36
N ASN A 19 15.97 0.76 4.43
CA ASN A 19 16.94 1.84 4.63
C ASN A 19 18.35 1.29 4.87
N ASP A 20 18.49 0.18 5.60
CA ASP A 20 19.77 -0.52 5.75
C ASP A 20 20.28 -1.01 4.38
N MET A 21 19.39 -1.54 3.52
CA MET A 21 19.72 -1.97 2.16
C MET A 21 20.22 -0.81 1.28
N LEU A 22 19.49 0.31 1.30
CA LEU A 22 19.82 1.50 0.54
C LEU A 22 21.13 2.12 1.03
N PHE A 23 21.34 2.16 2.35
CA PHE A 23 22.59 2.63 2.93
C PHE A 23 23.76 1.73 2.55
N ALA A 24 23.60 0.41 2.64
CA ALA A 24 24.64 -0.53 2.27
C ALA A 24 25.04 -0.39 0.79
N ARG A 25 24.05 -0.21 -0.11
CA ARG A 25 24.27 -0.08 -1.56
C ARG A 25 24.91 1.25 -1.97
N TYR A 26 24.43 2.35 -1.39
CA TYR A 26 24.74 3.70 -1.85
C TYR A 26 25.66 4.50 -0.91
N GLN A 27 25.89 4.02 0.32
CA GLN A 27 26.74 4.65 1.35
C GLN A 27 26.43 6.15 1.59
N SER A 28 25.16 6.53 1.42
CA SER A 28 24.71 7.93 1.53
C SER A 28 23.67 8.09 2.63
N ARG A 29 24.00 8.90 3.64
CA ARG A 29 23.06 9.23 4.73
C ARG A 29 21.89 10.09 4.24
N LEU A 30 22.15 11.03 3.34
CA LEU A 30 21.10 11.88 2.76
C LEU A 30 20.04 11.05 2.03
N LEU A 31 20.47 10.00 1.34
CA LEU A 31 19.56 9.09 0.64
C LEU A 31 18.65 8.37 1.62
N VAL A 32 19.19 7.88 2.74
CA VAL A 32 18.41 7.27 3.81
C VAL A 32 17.41 8.25 4.40
N TRP A 33 17.79 9.51 4.63
CA TRP A 33 16.89 10.53 5.17
C TRP A 33 15.71 10.80 4.23
N LEU A 34 15.97 10.97 2.93
CA LEU A 34 14.92 11.16 1.94
C LEU A 34 14.02 9.92 1.82
N ALA A 35 14.60 8.72 1.91
CA ALA A 35 13.85 7.46 1.90
C ALA A 35 12.93 7.37 3.12
N SER A 36 13.46 7.60 4.33
CA SER A 36 12.70 7.63 5.58
C SER A 36 11.58 8.65 5.54
N LEU A 37 11.83 9.88 5.07
CA LEU A 37 10.80 10.91 4.96
C LEU A 37 9.69 10.50 3.97
N SER A 38 10.07 9.99 2.79
CA SER A 38 9.11 9.55 1.77
C SER A 38 8.26 8.38 2.27
N LEU A 39 8.86 7.44 2.99
CA LEU A 39 8.17 6.34 3.67
C LEU A 39 7.14 6.85 4.68
N LEU A 40 7.53 7.80 5.54
CA LEU A 40 6.64 8.36 6.55
C LEU A 40 5.44 9.08 5.93
N VAL A 41 5.68 9.92 4.92
CA VAL A 41 4.60 10.64 4.21
C VAL A 41 3.60 9.66 3.58
N ALA A 42 4.11 8.63 2.90
CA ALA A 42 3.25 7.64 2.28
C ALA A 42 2.49 6.77 3.29
N PHE A 43 3.12 6.40 4.41
CA PHE A 43 2.45 5.66 5.48
C PHE A 43 1.35 6.48 6.12
N VAL A 44 1.52 7.80 6.29
CA VAL A 44 0.43 8.66 6.75
C VAL A 44 -0.76 8.57 5.80
N GLY A 45 -0.54 8.75 4.48
CA GLY A 45 -1.62 8.63 3.49
C GLY A 45 -2.29 7.25 3.48
N ALA A 46 -1.49 6.18 3.49
CA ALA A 46 -2.00 4.80 3.50
C ALA A 46 -2.76 4.44 4.79
N MET A 47 -2.31 4.95 5.95
CA MET A 47 -3.03 4.77 7.21
C MET A 47 -4.31 5.61 7.25
N THR A 48 -4.32 6.83 6.71
CA THR A 48 -5.53 7.65 6.62
C THR A 48 -6.62 6.95 5.82
N VAL A 49 -6.30 6.38 4.64
CA VAL A 49 -7.23 5.55 3.84
C VAL A 49 -7.84 4.43 4.67
N GLN A 50 -7.01 3.78 5.48
CA GLN A 50 -7.41 2.66 6.32
C GLN A 50 -8.31 3.08 7.51
N PHE A 51 -8.05 4.23 8.14
CA PHE A 51 -8.94 4.80 9.16
C PHE A 51 -10.31 5.12 8.58
N ILE A 52 -10.36 5.73 7.40
CA ILE A 52 -11.61 6.01 6.68
C ILE A 52 -12.34 4.69 6.39
N GLY A 53 -11.65 3.70 5.84
CA GLY A 53 -12.23 2.37 5.56
C GLY A 53 -12.79 1.69 6.81
N GLY A 54 -12.07 1.72 7.93
CA GLY A 54 -12.55 1.18 9.21
C GLY A 54 -13.81 1.88 9.73
N ALA A 55 -13.85 3.22 9.64
CA ALA A 55 -15.02 4.01 10.03
C ALA A 55 -16.23 3.73 9.14
N ARG A 56 -16.04 3.64 7.81
CA ARG A 56 -17.09 3.30 6.83
C ARG A 56 -17.66 1.89 7.03
N LEU A 57 -16.81 0.94 7.43
CA LEU A 57 -17.26 -0.42 7.80
C LEU A 57 -18.18 -0.37 9.03
N LEU A 58 -17.80 0.35 10.09
CA LEU A 58 -18.65 0.53 11.27
C LEU A 58 -19.95 1.26 10.96
N GLU A 59 -19.88 2.27 10.11
CA GLU A 59 -21.05 3.05 9.68
C GLU A 59 -22.10 2.18 9.00
N THR A 60 -21.66 1.30 8.11
CA THR A 60 -22.59 0.47 7.35
C THR A 60 -23.02 -0.77 8.14
N ALA A 61 -22.09 -1.41 8.85
CA ALA A 61 -22.35 -2.67 9.55
C ALA A 61 -23.20 -2.48 10.79
N ALA A 62 -22.94 -1.42 11.55
CA ALA A 62 -23.54 -1.16 12.85
C ALA A 62 -24.45 0.08 12.88
N GLY A 63 -24.59 0.80 11.76
CA GLY A 63 -25.39 2.02 11.69
C GLY A 63 -24.82 3.18 12.51
N ILE A 64 -23.53 3.14 12.86
CA ILE A 64 -22.88 4.15 13.70
C ILE A 64 -22.49 5.36 12.84
N PRO A 65 -22.83 6.61 13.20
CA PRO A 65 -22.41 7.77 12.43
C PRO A 65 -20.90 7.81 12.17
N TYR A 66 -20.47 8.17 10.96
CA TYR A 66 -19.06 8.14 10.53
C TYR A 66 -18.10 8.71 11.57
N ASP A 67 -18.36 9.92 12.08
CA ASP A 67 -17.49 10.61 13.04
C ASP A 67 -17.30 9.80 14.34
N THR A 68 -18.39 9.17 14.81
CA THR A 68 -18.36 8.31 16.00
C THR A 68 -17.66 6.98 15.69
N GLY A 69 -17.92 6.40 14.52
CA GLY A 69 -17.23 5.19 14.04
C GLY A 69 -15.73 5.41 13.93
N LEU A 70 -15.30 6.57 13.43
CA LEU A 70 -13.90 6.96 13.32
C LEU A 70 -13.23 7.09 14.70
N LEU A 71 -13.91 7.73 15.66
CA LEU A 71 -13.42 7.84 17.03
C LEU A 71 -13.28 6.47 17.71
N ILE A 72 -14.32 5.63 17.61
CA ILE A 72 -14.30 4.26 18.16
C ILE A 72 -13.12 3.49 17.55
N PHE A 73 -13.00 3.51 16.22
CA PHE A 73 -11.94 2.81 15.52
C PHE A 73 -10.54 3.30 15.92
N GLY A 74 -10.35 4.63 16.03
CA GLY A 74 -9.08 5.21 16.47
C GLY A 74 -8.71 4.85 17.91
N VAL A 75 -9.67 4.87 18.83
CA VAL A 75 -9.44 4.44 20.22
C VAL A 75 -9.08 2.95 20.27
N SER A 76 -9.78 2.11 19.50
CA SER A 76 -9.46 0.68 19.41
C SER A 76 -8.03 0.45 18.91
N ILE A 77 -7.57 1.19 17.90
CA ILE A 77 -6.18 1.12 17.42
C ILE A 77 -5.20 1.58 18.49
N ALA A 78 -5.46 2.71 19.14
CA ALA A 78 -4.57 3.24 20.18
C ALA A 78 -4.37 2.23 21.32
N LEU A 79 -5.46 1.58 21.76
CA LEU A 79 -5.41 0.50 22.75
C LEU A 79 -4.63 -0.70 22.20
N TYR A 80 -4.97 -1.18 21.00
CA TYR A 80 -4.31 -2.33 20.39
C TYR A 80 -2.80 -2.13 20.24
N THR A 81 -2.36 -0.95 19.80
CA THR A 81 -0.94 -0.64 19.63
C THR A 81 -0.21 -0.49 20.97
N ALA A 82 -0.88 0.00 22.01
CA ALA A 82 -0.29 0.09 23.35
C ALA A 82 0.02 -1.28 23.96
N TYR A 83 -0.83 -2.29 23.72
CA TYR A 83 -0.69 -3.64 24.30
C TYR A 83 -0.05 -4.67 23.35
N GLY A 84 -0.13 -4.46 22.03
CA GLY A 84 -0.01 -5.54 21.04
C GLY A 84 1.39 -6.12 20.84
N GLY A 85 2.44 -5.30 20.81
CA GLY A 85 3.78 -5.76 20.45
C GLY A 85 3.85 -6.46 19.06
N PHE A 86 5.05 -6.73 18.55
CA PHE A 86 5.26 -7.12 17.14
C PHE A 86 5.02 -8.62 16.81
N ARG A 87 4.51 -9.44 17.74
CA ARG A 87 4.67 -10.91 17.65
C ARG A 87 3.42 -11.77 17.42
N ALA A 88 2.28 -11.21 17.02
CA ALA A 88 1.07 -11.99 16.72
C ALA A 88 0.48 -11.80 15.30
N SER A 89 1.16 -11.08 14.39
CA SER A 89 0.51 -10.63 13.13
C SER A 89 0.34 -11.74 12.08
N VAL A 90 1.34 -12.58 11.83
CA VAL A 90 1.36 -13.42 10.61
C VAL A 90 0.23 -14.47 10.57
N LEU A 91 -0.07 -15.11 11.71
CA LEU A 91 -1.16 -16.09 11.80
C LEU A 91 -2.52 -15.39 11.67
N ASN A 92 -2.68 -14.23 12.31
CA ASN A 92 -3.89 -13.41 12.20
C ASN A 92 -4.13 -12.98 10.75
N ASP A 93 -3.08 -12.52 10.05
CA ASP A 93 -3.16 -12.11 8.65
C ASP A 93 -3.57 -13.27 7.73
N THR A 94 -3.09 -14.49 8.03
CA THR A 94 -3.46 -15.70 7.26
C THR A 94 -4.94 -16.06 7.46
N MET A 95 -5.40 -16.07 8.71
CA MET A 95 -6.80 -16.37 9.03
C MET A 95 -7.75 -15.32 8.42
N GLN A 96 -7.41 -14.03 8.55
CA GLN A 96 -8.16 -12.93 7.95
C GLN A 96 -8.22 -13.07 6.42
N GLY A 97 -7.08 -13.39 5.79
CA GLY A 97 -7.02 -13.62 4.34
C GLY A 97 -7.94 -14.76 3.88
N MET A 98 -8.05 -15.84 4.64
CA MET A 98 -8.98 -16.94 4.33
C MET A 98 -10.45 -16.50 4.43
N VAL A 99 -10.81 -15.75 5.49
CA VAL A 99 -12.17 -15.23 5.65
C VAL A 99 -12.52 -14.26 4.53
N MET A 100 -11.59 -13.37 4.16
CA MET A 100 -11.77 -12.44 3.04
C MET A 100 -11.95 -13.19 1.71
N LEU A 101 -11.20 -14.26 1.48
CA LEU A 101 -11.32 -15.08 0.27
C LEU A 101 -12.69 -15.74 0.17
N ILE A 102 -13.11 -16.45 1.22
CA ILE A 102 -14.40 -17.13 1.26
C ILE A 102 -15.52 -16.11 1.08
N GLY A 103 -15.49 -15.01 1.83
CA GLY A 103 -16.56 -14.05 1.76
C GLY A 103 -16.56 -13.21 0.49
N THR A 104 -15.46 -13.09 -0.25
CA THR A 104 -15.47 -12.53 -1.61
C THR A 104 -16.30 -13.41 -2.56
N ILE A 105 -16.10 -14.74 -2.50
CA ILE A 105 -16.86 -15.69 -3.31
C ILE A 105 -18.35 -15.63 -2.93
N VAL A 106 -18.64 -15.66 -1.62
CA VAL A 106 -20.01 -15.58 -1.10
C VAL A 106 -20.67 -14.24 -1.46
N LEU A 107 -19.94 -13.12 -1.39
CA LEU A 107 -20.43 -11.81 -1.83
C LEU A 107 -20.85 -11.86 -3.29
N LEU A 108 -19.95 -12.30 -4.16
CA LEU A 108 -20.15 -12.26 -5.59
C LEU A 108 -21.36 -13.10 -5.98
N VAL A 109 -21.49 -14.31 -5.40
CA VAL A 109 -22.67 -15.16 -5.61
C VAL A 109 -23.93 -14.48 -5.09
N GLY A 110 -23.89 -13.88 -3.90
CA GLY A 110 -25.02 -13.14 -3.33
C GLY A 110 -25.46 -11.95 -4.18
N VAL A 111 -24.51 -11.17 -4.71
CA VAL A 111 -24.78 -10.04 -5.61
C VAL A 111 -25.39 -10.52 -6.92
N ILE A 112 -24.83 -11.55 -7.55
CA ILE A 112 -25.36 -12.12 -8.79
C ILE A 112 -26.79 -12.63 -8.57
N HIS A 113 -27.04 -13.31 -7.46
CA HIS A 113 -28.38 -13.81 -7.12
C HIS A 113 -29.36 -12.66 -6.88
N ALA A 114 -28.99 -11.66 -6.08
CA ALA A 114 -29.81 -10.49 -5.79
C ALA A 114 -30.11 -9.64 -7.04
N ALA A 115 -29.20 -9.64 -8.02
CA ALA A 115 -29.38 -8.97 -9.30
C ALA A 115 -30.19 -9.81 -10.31
N GLY A 116 -30.70 -10.99 -9.96
CA GLY A 116 -31.47 -11.85 -10.88
C GLY A 116 -30.62 -12.59 -11.91
N GLY A 117 -29.30 -12.69 -11.70
CA GLY A 117 -28.33 -13.28 -12.62
C GLY A 117 -27.50 -12.23 -13.37
N VAL A 118 -26.40 -12.67 -13.98
CA VAL A 118 -25.45 -11.75 -14.65
C VAL A 118 -26.08 -11.03 -15.84
N GLY A 119 -26.92 -11.72 -16.63
CA GLY A 119 -27.61 -11.11 -17.77
C GLY A 119 -28.52 -9.95 -17.35
N HIS A 120 -29.37 -10.19 -16.35
CA HIS A 120 -30.27 -9.16 -15.83
C HIS A 120 -29.52 -8.00 -15.16
N ALA A 121 -28.42 -8.30 -14.47
CA ALA A 121 -27.54 -7.26 -13.92
C ALA A 121 -26.98 -6.36 -15.02
N VAL A 122 -26.48 -6.92 -16.13
CA VAL A 122 -25.95 -6.17 -17.26
C VAL A 122 -27.03 -5.33 -17.95
N GLU A 123 -28.22 -5.88 -18.16
CA GLU A 123 -29.38 -5.14 -18.70
C GLU A 123 -29.76 -3.94 -17.81
N THR A 124 -29.77 -4.17 -16.49
CA THR A 124 -30.05 -3.11 -15.50
C THR A 124 -28.96 -2.04 -15.53
N LEU A 125 -27.68 -2.42 -15.63
CA LEU A 125 -26.60 -1.45 -15.75
C LEU A 125 -26.73 -0.62 -17.04
N GLN A 126 -27.07 -1.26 -18.16
CA GLN A 126 -27.29 -0.58 -19.43
C GLN A 126 -28.46 0.40 -19.40
N SER A 127 -29.52 0.09 -18.65
CA SER A 127 -30.67 1.00 -18.50
C SER A 127 -30.36 2.18 -17.59
N ILE A 128 -29.44 2.04 -16.63
CA ILE A 128 -28.92 3.14 -15.82
C ILE A 128 -28.01 4.04 -16.67
N ASP A 129 -26.97 3.46 -17.25
CA ASP A 129 -26.06 4.12 -18.18
C ASP A 129 -25.30 3.05 -18.99
N VAL A 130 -25.47 3.07 -20.32
CA VAL A 130 -24.81 2.16 -21.25
C VAL A 130 -23.28 2.17 -21.09
N LYS A 131 -22.69 3.28 -20.65
CA LYS A 131 -21.25 3.38 -20.40
C LYS A 131 -20.77 2.57 -19.20
N LEU A 132 -21.63 2.17 -18.26
CA LEU A 132 -21.26 1.34 -17.11
C LEU A 132 -20.80 -0.07 -17.50
N VAL A 133 -21.22 -0.56 -18.66
CA VAL A 133 -20.79 -1.84 -19.22
C VAL A 133 -19.71 -1.68 -20.30
N SER A 134 -19.32 -0.45 -20.59
CA SER A 134 -18.25 -0.14 -21.54
C SER A 134 -16.87 -0.20 -20.88
N PRO A 135 -15.80 -0.52 -21.62
CA PRO A 135 -14.43 -0.49 -21.07
C PRO A 135 -13.98 0.87 -20.53
N GLN A 136 -14.59 1.96 -21.02
CA GLN A 136 -14.24 3.34 -20.64
C GLN A 136 -14.92 3.79 -19.34
N GLY A 137 -15.95 3.07 -18.89
CA GLY A 137 -16.77 3.44 -17.74
C GLY A 137 -17.64 4.68 -17.97
N ALA A 138 -18.48 5.01 -16.99
CA ALA A 138 -19.27 6.25 -17.00
C ALA A 138 -18.36 7.48 -17.13
N GLU A 139 -18.85 8.51 -17.83
CA GLU A 139 -18.12 9.77 -18.07
C GLU A 139 -16.75 9.62 -18.79
N ASP A 140 -16.47 8.47 -19.41
CA ASP A 140 -15.20 8.15 -20.08
C ASP A 140 -13.96 8.30 -19.16
N ILE A 141 -14.13 8.09 -17.85
CA ILE A 141 -13.06 8.25 -16.86
C ILE A 141 -11.86 7.31 -17.09
N LEU A 142 -12.08 6.16 -17.74
CA LEU A 142 -11.05 5.16 -18.04
C LEU A 142 -10.61 5.25 -19.51
N SER A 143 -9.91 6.32 -19.86
CA SER A 143 -9.28 6.40 -21.18
C SER A 143 -8.22 5.29 -21.36
N PRO A 144 -7.95 4.82 -22.60
CA PRO A 144 -6.96 3.77 -22.83
C PRO A 144 -5.56 4.10 -22.28
N THR A 145 -5.15 5.36 -22.36
CA THR A 145 -3.87 5.85 -21.80
C THR A 145 -3.87 5.85 -20.27
N PHE A 146 -5.01 6.19 -19.66
CA PHE A 146 -5.17 6.13 -18.22
C PHE A 146 -5.13 4.68 -17.73
N MET A 147 -5.84 3.76 -18.39
CA MET A 147 -5.78 2.33 -18.10
C MET A 147 -4.36 1.77 -18.24
N ALA A 148 -3.65 2.10 -19.33
CA ALA A 148 -2.26 1.70 -19.52
C ALA A 148 -1.35 2.19 -18.38
N SER A 149 -1.67 3.32 -17.77
CA SER A 149 -0.94 3.81 -16.60
C SER A 149 -1.08 2.90 -15.38
N PHE A 150 -2.25 2.28 -15.18
CA PHE A 150 -2.45 1.30 -14.10
C PHE A 150 -1.67 0.01 -14.32
N TRP A 151 -1.46 -0.41 -15.57
CA TRP A 151 -0.53 -1.52 -15.86
C TRP A 151 0.89 -1.19 -15.44
N VAL A 152 1.35 0.03 -15.71
CA VAL A 152 2.68 0.49 -15.24
C VAL A 152 2.73 0.52 -13.72
N LEU A 153 1.73 1.10 -13.06
CA LEU A 153 1.68 1.22 -11.60
C LEU A 153 1.60 -0.16 -10.92
N VAL A 154 0.61 -0.98 -11.29
CA VAL A 154 0.29 -2.23 -10.59
C VAL A 154 1.22 -3.39 -10.99
N CYS A 155 1.61 -3.50 -12.28
CA CYS A 155 2.44 -4.63 -12.71
C CYS A 155 3.93 -4.35 -12.55
N PHE A 156 4.37 -3.12 -12.82
CA PHE A 156 5.80 -2.75 -12.79
C PHE A 156 6.17 -1.96 -11.52
N GLY A 157 5.37 -0.97 -11.14
CA GLY A 157 5.61 -0.07 -10.00
C GLY A 157 5.67 -0.79 -8.66
N VAL A 158 4.84 -1.82 -8.45
CA VAL A 158 4.79 -2.63 -7.21
C VAL A 158 6.16 -3.20 -6.78
N ILE A 159 7.07 -3.43 -7.73
CA ILE A 159 8.45 -3.88 -7.46
C ILE A 159 9.23 -2.84 -6.65
N GLY A 160 8.95 -1.55 -6.89
CA GLY A 160 9.56 -0.42 -6.20
C GLY A 160 9.02 -0.20 -4.79
N LEU A 161 7.94 -0.88 -4.40
CA LEU A 161 7.32 -0.67 -3.09
C LEU A 161 8.17 -1.28 -1.97
N PRO A 162 8.51 -0.50 -0.93
CA PRO A 162 9.35 -0.94 0.18
C PRO A 162 8.90 -2.22 0.89
N HIS A 163 7.61 -2.37 1.12
CA HIS A 163 7.06 -3.53 1.83
C HIS A 163 7.13 -4.81 0.99
N THR A 164 6.95 -4.73 -0.33
CA THR A 164 7.15 -5.84 -1.27
C THR A 164 8.60 -6.30 -1.24
N ALA A 165 9.53 -5.33 -1.26
CA ALA A 165 10.96 -5.61 -1.22
C ALA A 165 11.35 -6.32 0.09
N VAL A 166 10.87 -5.84 1.26
CA VAL A 166 11.17 -6.46 2.56
C VAL A 166 10.60 -7.88 2.68
N ARG A 167 9.35 -8.11 2.24
CA ARG A 167 8.75 -9.46 2.24
C ARG A 167 9.52 -10.45 1.38
N CYS A 168 10.16 -9.99 0.31
CA CYS A 168 11.05 -10.82 -0.48
C CYS A 168 12.31 -11.29 0.27
N ILE A 169 12.68 -10.68 1.40
CA ILE A 169 13.87 -11.08 2.19
C ILE A 169 13.53 -12.22 3.16
N SER A 170 12.30 -12.25 3.68
CA SER A 170 11.92 -13.07 4.84
C SER A 170 11.55 -14.53 4.52
N TYR A 171 11.81 -15.02 3.31
CA TYR A 171 11.44 -16.40 2.97
C TYR A 171 12.39 -17.44 3.56
N LYS A 172 11.82 -18.55 4.03
CA LYS A 172 12.56 -19.66 4.63
C LYS A 172 13.49 -20.35 3.64
N ASP A 173 12.96 -20.73 2.47
CA ASP A 173 13.68 -21.44 1.43
C ASP A 173 13.12 -21.15 0.03
N SER A 174 13.85 -21.57 -1.01
CA SER A 174 13.44 -21.34 -2.42
C SER A 174 12.10 -22.01 -2.77
N LYS A 175 11.80 -23.18 -2.19
CA LYS A 175 10.54 -23.91 -2.46
C LYS A 175 9.34 -23.16 -1.88
N ALA A 176 9.49 -22.60 -0.68
CA ALA A 176 8.47 -21.77 -0.02
C ALA A 176 8.13 -20.53 -0.84
N VAL A 177 9.13 -19.87 -1.46
CA VAL A 177 8.88 -18.72 -2.37
C VAL A 177 8.07 -19.14 -3.58
N HIS A 178 8.44 -20.22 -4.27
CA HIS A 178 7.74 -20.66 -5.47
C HIS A 178 6.29 -21.05 -5.18
N ARG A 179 6.05 -21.77 -4.07
CA ARG A 179 4.68 -22.08 -3.61
C ARG A 179 3.92 -20.81 -3.25
N GLY A 180 4.56 -19.88 -2.54
CA GLY A 180 3.97 -18.59 -2.17
C GLY A 180 3.56 -17.76 -3.38
N ILE A 181 4.35 -17.77 -4.46
CA ILE A 181 4.00 -17.10 -5.73
C ILE A 181 2.73 -17.70 -6.33
N ILE A 182 2.63 -19.03 -6.42
CA ILE A 182 1.47 -19.71 -7.02
C ILE A 182 0.21 -19.47 -6.16
N ILE A 183 0.27 -19.77 -4.87
CA ILE A 183 -0.86 -19.60 -3.95
C ILE A 183 -1.28 -18.14 -3.89
N GLY A 184 -0.33 -17.22 -3.74
CA GLY A 184 -0.59 -15.78 -3.71
C GLY A 184 -1.25 -15.28 -4.99
N THR A 185 -0.81 -15.74 -6.16
CA THR A 185 -1.40 -15.35 -7.44
C THR A 185 -2.86 -15.81 -7.53
N ILE A 186 -3.15 -17.06 -7.16
CA ILE A 186 -4.53 -17.60 -7.20
C ILE A 186 -5.43 -16.83 -6.22
N VAL A 187 -4.99 -16.64 -4.98
CA VAL A 187 -5.77 -15.94 -3.95
C VAL A 187 -6.02 -14.48 -4.36
N VAL A 188 -4.99 -13.76 -4.81
CA VAL A 188 -5.13 -12.37 -5.26
C VAL A 188 -6.00 -12.28 -6.50
N ALA A 189 -5.91 -13.23 -7.44
CA ALA A 189 -6.78 -13.25 -8.62
C ALA A 189 -8.26 -13.37 -8.23
N ILE A 190 -8.59 -14.28 -7.31
CA ILE A 190 -9.97 -14.45 -6.82
C ILE A 190 -10.43 -13.20 -6.07
N LEU A 191 -9.61 -12.65 -5.17
CA LEU A 191 -9.96 -11.44 -4.40
C LEU A 191 -10.17 -10.23 -5.33
N MET A 192 -9.23 -9.99 -6.24
CA MET A 192 -9.31 -8.86 -7.18
C MET A 192 -10.50 -9.01 -8.10
N PHE A 193 -10.60 -10.13 -8.83
CA PHE A 193 -11.69 -10.34 -9.77
C PHE A 193 -13.05 -10.34 -9.06
N GLY A 194 -13.16 -11.04 -7.94
CA GLY A 194 -14.41 -11.17 -7.21
C GLY A 194 -14.91 -9.86 -6.62
N MET A 195 -14.03 -9.08 -5.96
CA MET A 195 -14.44 -7.80 -5.36
C MET A 195 -14.74 -6.73 -6.41
N HIS A 196 -13.97 -6.66 -7.51
CA HIS A 196 -14.24 -5.71 -8.59
C HIS A 196 -15.54 -6.05 -9.31
N LEU A 197 -15.78 -7.34 -9.60
CA LEU A 197 -17.02 -7.76 -10.25
C LEU A 197 -18.23 -7.58 -9.33
N ALA A 198 -18.10 -7.88 -8.03
CA ALA A 198 -19.15 -7.64 -7.06
C ALA A 198 -19.48 -6.14 -6.93
N GLY A 199 -18.48 -5.25 -6.95
CA GLY A 199 -18.68 -3.81 -6.97
C GLY A 199 -19.38 -3.32 -8.25
N ALA A 200 -18.92 -3.79 -9.43
CA ALA A 200 -19.48 -3.41 -10.72
C ALA A 200 -20.94 -3.87 -10.89
N LEU A 201 -21.22 -5.15 -10.61
CA LEU A 201 -22.59 -5.70 -10.66
C LEU A 201 -23.45 -5.17 -9.52
N GLY A 202 -22.84 -4.83 -8.39
CA GLY A 202 -23.52 -4.28 -7.22
C GLY A 202 -24.26 -2.99 -7.50
N ARG A 203 -23.82 -2.20 -8.49
CA ARG A 203 -24.53 -0.99 -8.92
C ARG A 203 -25.95 -1.29 -9.44
N ALA A 204 -26.20 -2.48 -9.99
CA ALA A 204 -27.55 -2.92 -10.36
C ALA A 204 -28.43 -3.24 -9.14
N VAL A 205 -27.82 -3.64 -8.02
CA VAL A 205 -28.53 -3.98 -6.77
C VAL A 205 -28.77 -2.75 -5.89
N ILE A 206 -27.90 -1.75 -5.95
CA ILE A 206 -27.95 -0.51 -5.16
C ILE A 206 -27.69 0.74 -6.04
N PRO A 207 -28.66 1.13 -6.90
CA PRO A 207 -28.50 2.22 -7.88
C PRO A 207 -28.49 3.62 -7.27
N ASP A 208 -28.85 3.79 -5.99
CA ASP A 208 -28.90 5.10 -5.34
C ASP A 208 -27.69 5.37 -4.44
N LEU A 209 -26.72 4.47 -4.39
CA LEU A 209 -25.54 4.66 -3.55
C LEU A 209 -24.69 5.82 -4.07
N THR A 210 -24.54 6.86 -3.23
CA THR A 210 -23.81 8.09 -3.57
C THR A 210 -22.33 8.04 -3.21
N VAL A 211 -21.96 7.30 -2.16
CA VAL A 211 -20.58 7.14 -1.70
C VAL A 211 -20.03 5.81 -2.20
N PRO A 212 -19.11 5.80 -3.20
CA PRO A 212 -18.64 4.57 -3.82
C PRO A 212 -17.98 3.60 -2.83
N ASP A 213 -17.26 4.11 -1.83
CA ASP A 213 -16.54 3.29 -0.85
C ASP A 213 -17.47 2.48 0.08
N LEU A 214 -18.76 2.80 0.11
CA LEU A 214 -19.78 2.04 0.85
C LEU A 214 -20.32 0.84 0.07
N VAL A 215 -19.98 0.67 -1.21
CA VAL A 215 -20.59 -0.34 -2.08
C VAL A 215 -20.47 -1.75 -1.51
N ILE A 216 -19.27 -2.15 -1.11
CA ILE A 216 -19.00 -3.48 -0.57
C ILE A 216 -19.72 -3.72 0.76
N PRO A 217 -19.57 -2.86 1.79
CA PRO A 217 -20.25 -3.12 3.05
C PRO A 217 -21.78 -3.04 2.93
N THR A 218 -22.33 -2.18 2.06
CA THR A 218 -23.78 -2.11 1.85
C THR A 218 -24.30 -3.37 1.15
N LEU A 219 -23.62 -3.85 0.11
CA LEU A 219 -23.98 -5.11 -0.55
C LEU A 219 -23.94 -6.26 0.44
N MET A 220 -22.89 -6.32 1.28
CA MET A 220 -22.74 -7.34 2.31
C MET A 220 -23.95 -7.44 3.24
N VAL A 221 -24.39 -6.32 3.80
CA VAL A 221 -25.56 -6.28 4.70
C VAL A 221 -26.86 -6.60 3.94
N LYS A 222 -26.93 -6.26 2.64
CA LYS A 222 -28.13 -6.47 1.82
C LYS A 222 -28.29 -7.90 1.31
N VAL A 223 -27.20 -8.57 0.93
CA VAL A 223 -27.25 -9.88 0.25
C VAL A 223 -26.92 -11.07 1.15
N LEU A 224 -26.34 -10.84 2.34
CA LEU A 224 -25.96 -11.92 3.25
C LEU A 224 -26.83 -11.95 4.52
N PRO A 225 -26.98 -13.14 5.15
CA PRO A 225 -27.55 -13.24 6.48
C PRO A 225 -26.76 -12.41 7.51
N PRO A 226 -27.40 -11.82 8.53
CA PRO A 226 -26.75 -10.91 9.48
C PRO A 226 -25.50 -11.48 10.15
N PHE A 227 -25.52 -12.76 10.53
CA PHE A 227 -24.38 -13.43 11.14
C PHE A 227 -23.18 -13.56 10.19
N ALA A 228 -23.42 -13.91 8.93
CA ALA A 228 -22.38 -14.03 7.91
C ALA A 228 -21.82 -12.65 7.54
N ALA A 229 -22.67 -11.64 7.39
CA ALA A 229 -22.27 -10.25 7.17
C ALA A 229 -21.37 -9.74 8.31
N GLY A 230 -21.74 -10.00 9.57
CA GLY A 230 -20.94 -9.61 10.74
C GLY A 230 -19.55 -10.25 10.77
N ILE A 231 -19.46 -11.57 10.57
CA ILE A 231 -18.16 -12.27 10.50
C ILE A 231 -17.30 -11.72 9.36
N PHE A 232 -17.92 -11.53 8.18
CA PHE A 232 -17.18 -11.06 7.03
C PHE A 232 -16.67 -9.64 7.24
N LEU A 233 -17.49 -8.72 7.74
CA LEU A 233 -17.09 -7.32 7.97
C LEU A 233 -16.03 -7.20 9.07
N ALA A 234 -16.05 -8.10 10.06
CA ALA A 234 -15.04 -8.15 11.11
C ALA A 234 -13.64 -8.52 10.58
N ALA A 235 -13.52 -9.34 9.52
CA ALA A 235 -12.22 -9.77 9.01
C ALA A 235 -11.39 -8.64 8.35
N PRO A 236 -11.91 -7.86 7.38
CA PRO A 236 -11.26 -6.66 6.88
C PRO A 236 -10.99 -5.64 7.98
N MET A 237 -11.91 -5.43 8.93
CA MET A 237 -11.64 -4.54 10.08
C MET A 237 -10.41 -4.99 10.86
N ALA A 238 -10.31 -6.29 11.19
CA ALA A 238 -9.16 -6.83 11.90
C ALA A 238 -7.87 -6.75 11.08
N ALA A 239 -7.94 -6.92 9.76
CA ALA A 239 -6.80 -6.78 8.85
C ALA A 239 -6.31 -5.33 8.72
N ILE A 240 -7.24 -4.37 8.72
CA ILE A 240 -6.90 -2.95 8.75
C ILE A 240 -6.20 -2.62 10.07
N MET A 241 -6.71 -3.11 11.20
CA MET A 241 -6.09 -2.89 12.52
C MET A 241 -4.67 -3.47 12.60
N SER A 242 -4.42 -4.68 12.09
CA SER A 242 -3.08 -5.27 12.09
C SER A 242 -2.10 -4.48 11.20
N THR A 243 -2.58 -4.01 10.05
CA THR A 243 -1.78 -3.24 9.08
C THR A 243 -1.42 -1.85 9.62
N ILE A 244 -2.39 -1.11 10.17
CA ILE A 244 -2.14 0.18 10.80
C ILE A 244 -1.14 0.03 11.96
N ASN A 245 -1.32 -0.99 12.80
CA ASN A 245 -0.40 -1.22 13.92
C ASN A 245 1.04 -1.45 13.43
N ALA A 246 1.21 -2.28 12.40
CA ALA A 246 2.53 -2.50 11.79
C ALA A 246 3.12 -1.21 11.21
N GLN A 247 2.32 -0.41 10.51
CA GLN A 247 2.75 0.86 9.90
C GLN A 247 3.07 1.94 10.93
N LEU A 248 2.31 2.04 12.02
CA LEU A 248 2.57 2.94 13.14
C LEU A 248 3.89 2.59 13.83
N LEU A 249 4.09 1.30 14.16
CA LEU A 249 5.34 0.82 14.75
C LEU A 249 6.53 1.04 13.81
N GLN A 250 6.36 0.77 12.51
CA GLN A 250 7.40 1.00 11.51
C GLN A 250 7.71 2.49 11.34
N SER A 251 6.71 3.36 11.36
CA SER A 251 6.87 4.82 11.30
C SER A 251 7.63 5.34 12.52
N SER A 252 7.24 4.88 13.72
CA SER A 252 7.94 5.18 14.96
C SER A 252 9.40 4.73 14.92
N ALA A 253 9.66 3.49 14.48
CA ALA A 253 11.00 2.96 14.32
C ALA A 253 11.82 3.76 13.30
N THR A 254 11.22 4.18 12.19
CA THR A 254 11.86 5.01 11.16
C THR A 254 12.26 6.38 11.72
N ILE A 255 11.36 7.04 12.46
CA ILE A 255 11.66 8.34 13.09
C ILE A 255 12.78 8.20 14.13
N ILE A 256 12.74 7.16 14.95
CA ILE A 256 13.72 6.98 16.04
C ILE A 256 15.07 6.52 15.51
N LYS A 257 15.10 5.40 14.77
CA LYS A 257 16.35 4.77 14.33
C LYS A 257 16.99 5.54 13.18
N ASP A 258 16.22 5.83 12.13
CA ASP A 258 16.79 6.29 10.86
C ASP A 258 17.00 7.81 10.81
N LEU A 259 16.18 8.57 11.54
CA LEU A 259 16.30 10.03 11.64
C LEU A 259 16.99 10.45 12.96
N TYR A 260 16.39 10.14 14.12
CA TYR A 260 16.88 10.65 15.40
C TYR A 260 18.24 10.06 15.82
N LEU A 261 18.39 8.74 15.84
CA LEU A 261 19.64 8.08 16.25
C LEU A 261 20.75 8.22 15.21
N ASN A 262 20.40 8.32 13.93
CA ASN A 262 21.36 8.61 12.87
C ASN A 262 21.96 10.03 13.02
N TRP A 263 21.18 10.98 13.53
CA TRP A 263 21.66 12.33 13.88
C TRP A 263 22.36 12.39 15.25
N ARG A 264 21.87 11.62 16.23
CA ARG A 264 22.36 11.60 17.62
C ARG A 264 22.68 10.17 18.07
N PRO A 265 23.79 9.57 17.59
CA PRO A 265 24.13 8.18 17.89
C PRO A 265 24.37 7.92 19.37
N ASP A 266 24.83 8.92 20.12
CA ASP A 266 25.13 8.83 21.56
C ASP A 266 23.90 8.50 22.43
N GLN A 267 22.69 8.66 21.88
CA GLN A 267 21.43 8.41 22.59
C GLN A 267 20.93 6.96 22.45
N ALA A 268 21.62 6.11 21.66
CA ALA A 268 21.19 4.74 21.37
C ALA A 268 21.11 3.85 22.62
N THR A 269 21.90 4.13 23.66
CA THR A 269 21.96 3.34 24.89
C THR A 269 20.82 3.62 25.88
N ASN A 270 20.01 4.68 25.65
CA ASN A 270 18.95 5.07 26.56
C ASN A 270 17.59 4.42 26.21
N GLU A 271 17.48 3.12 26.46
CA GLU A 271 16.28 2.33 26.12
C GLU A 271 14.97 2.90 26.70
N LYS A 272 15.01 3.41 27.95
CA LYS A 272 13.83 4.01 28.61
C LYS A 272 13.35 5.26 27.88
N ARG A 273 14.25 6.07 27.32
CA ARG A 273 13.90 7.26 26.54
C ARG A 273 13.37 6.85 25.17
N LEU A 274 14.03 5.92 24.49
CA LEU A 274 13.60 5.44 23.17
C LEU A 274 12.20 4.82 23.22
N LYS A 275 11.89 4.03 24.27
CA LYS A 275 10.56 3.47 24.48
C LYS A 275 9.49 4.56 24.68
N ARG A 276 9.76 5.58 25.49
CA ARG A 276 8.85 6.71 25.71
C ARG A 276 8.65 7.55 24.45
N MET A 277 9.72 7.82 23.71
CA MET A 277 9.64 8.50 22.41
C MET A 277 8.80 7.69 21.43
N SER A 278 8.98 6.37 21.37
CA SER A 278 8.22 5.50 20.49
C SER A 278 6.73 5.53 20.77
N ALA A 279 6.34 5.43 22.05
CA ALA A 279 4.95 5.56 22.46
C ALA A 279 4.38 6.94 22.14
N GLY A 280 5.14 8.02 22.41
CA GLY A 280 4.71 9.39 22.13
C GLY A 280 4.52 9.68 20.63
N ILE A 281 5.46 9.23 19.78
CA ILE A 281 5.36 9.35 18.32
C ILE A 281 4.16 8.57 17.80
N THR A 282 3.97 7.35 18.29
CA THR A 282 2.85 6.50 17.88
C THR A 282 1.50 7.13 18.22
N LEU A 283 1.36 7.69 19.43
CA LEU A 283 0.17 8.40 19.85
C LEU A 283 -0.06 9.66 19.00
N LEU A 284 0.99 10.46 18.77
CA LEU A 284 0.92 11.66 17.93
C LEU A 284 0.46 11.33 16.51
N LEU A 285 1.05 10.30 15.89
CA LEU A 285 0.65 9.84 14.57
C LEU A 285 -0.81 9.38 14.56
N GLY A 286 -1.26 8.61 15.57
CA GLY A 286 -2.66 8.21 15.70
C GLY A 286 -3.63 9.41 15.73
N VAL A 287 -3.30 10.46 16.49
CA VAL A 287 -4.10 11.69 16.53
C VAL A 287 -4.09 12.42 15.18
N LEU A 288 -2.93 12.55 14.54
CA LEU A 288 -2.82 13.17 13.22
C LEU A 288 -3.63 12.42 12.16
N LEU A 289 -3.64 11.08 12.22
CA LEU A 289 -4.43 10.23 11.33
C LEU A 289 -5.93 10.39 11.54
N LEU A 290 -6.38 10.49 12.79
CA LEU A 290 -7.78 10.79 13.12
C LEU A 290 -8.21 12.14 12.54
N LEU A 291 -7.38 13.18 12.70
CA LEU A 291 -7.65 14.50 12.12
C LEU A 291 -7.66 14.45 10.59
N ALA A 292 -6.72 13.72 9.97
CA ALA A 292 -6.65 13.57 8.52
C ALA A 292 -7.84 12.78 7.95
N ALA A 293 -8.36 11.80 8.70
CA ALA A 293 -9.51 10.99 8.29
C ALA A 293 -10.87 11.65 8.59
N TRP A 294 -10.90 12.77 9.32
CA TRP A 294 -12.15 13.42 9.73
C TRP A 294 -12.99 13.91 8.55
N ARG A 295 -12.33 14.38 7.48
CA ARG A 295 -12.98 14.78 6.24
C ARG A 295 -12.43 13.96 5.09
N PRO A 296 -12.95 12.74 4.88
CA PRO A 296 -12.46 11.89 3.81
C PRO A 296 -12.75 12.52 2.43
N PRO A 297 -11.88 12.29 1.43
CA PRO A 297 -12.22 12.58 0.03
C PRO A 297 -13.39 11.69 -0.44
N GLU A 298 -14.01 12.04 -1.57
CA GLU A 298 -15.13 11.28 -2.15
C GLU A 298 -14.81 9.82 -2.47
N MET A 299 -13.56 9.53 -2.88
CA MET A 299 -13.06 8.17 -3.01
C MET A 299 -11.67 8.03 -2.38
N ILE A 300 -11.53 7.05 -1.48
CA ILE A 300 -10.25 6.76 -0.79
C ILE A 300 -9.15 6.28 -1.75
N ILE A 301 -9.52 5.74 -2.92
CA ILE A 301 -8.55 5.24 -3.90
C ILE A 301 -7.57 6.33 -4.38
N TRP A 302 -8.01 7.58 -4.48
CA TRP A 302 -7.15 8.68 -4.91
C TRP A 302 -6.03 8.98 -3.91
N LEU A 303 -6.36 8.95 -2.62
CA LEU A 303 -5.37 9.11 -1.56
C LEU A 303 -4.40 7.92 -1.54
N ASN A 304 -4.92 6.72 -1.80
CA ASN A 304 -4.13 5.51 -1.89
C ASN A 304 -3.14 5.54 -3.07
N LEU A 305 -3.59 5.97 -4.25
CA LEU A 305 -2.77 6.15 -5.44
C LEU A 305 -1.71 7.24 -5.22
N LEU A 306 -2.04 8.34 -4.55
CA LEU A 306 -1.07 9.37 -4.20
C LEU A 306 0.03 8.80 -3.28
N ALA A 307 -0.34 8.05 -2.24
CA ALA A 307 0.62 7.46 -1.30
C ALA A 307 1.52 6.41 -1.97
N PHE A 308 0.92 5.42 -2.64
CA PHE A 308 1.70 4.33 -3.26
C PHE A 308 2.41 4.76 -4.53
N GLY A 309 1.77 5.53 -5.41
CA GLY A 309 2.44 6.09 -6.58
C GLY A 309 3.61 7.00 -6.21
N GLY A 310 3.51 7.73 -5.09
CA GLY A 310 4.63 8.52 -4.57
C GLY A 310 5.81 7.65 -4.13
N LEU A 311 5.54 6.53 -3.44
CA LEU A 311 6.58 5.56 -3.11
C LEU A 311 7.22 4.95 -4.36
N GLU A 312 6.42 4.58 -5.36
CA GLU A 312 6.95 4.04 -6.61
C GLU A 312 7.84 5.07 -7.33
N ALA A 313 7.41 6.33 -7.41
CA ALA A 313 8.16 7.41 -8.02
C ALA A 313 9.51 7.67 -7.33
N VAL A 314 9.55 7.51 -6.01
CA VAL A 314 10.78 7.68 -5.22
C VAL A 314 11.68 6.45 -5.28
N PHE A 315 11.14 5.24 -5.13
CA PHE A 315 11.93 4.05 -4.82
C PHE A 315 12.20 3.12 -6.00
N LEU A 316 11.38 3.13 -7.05
CA LEU A 316 11.46 2.14 -8.12
C LEU A 316 12.86 2.07 -8.75
N TRP A 317 13.38 3.19 -9.24
CA TRP A 317 14.68 3.22 -9.91
C TRP A 317 15.87 3.05 -8.97
N PRO A 318 15.92 3.71 -7.78
CA PRO A 318 16.94 3.41 -6.79
C PRO A 318 17.02 1.93 -6.40
N LEU A 319 15.89 1.22 -6.32
CA LEU A 319 15.89 -0.21 -6.02
C LEU A 319 16.30 -1.04 -7.23
N VAL A 320 15.60 -0.89 -8.37
CA VAL A 320 15.86 -1.70 -9.56
C VAL A 320 17.30 -1.50 -10.07
N LEU A 321 17.71 -0.25 -10.29
CA LEU A 321 19.06 0.04 -10.80
C LEU A 321 20.12 -0.21 -9.73
N GLY A 322 19.82 -0.01 -8.45
CA GLY A 322 20.73 -0.39 -7.36
C GLY A 322 21.06 -1.89 -7.34
N LEU A 323 20.09 -2.74 -7.71
CA LEU A 323 20.27 -4.19 -7.75
C LEU A 323 20.97 -4.67 -9.03
N TYR A 324 20.67 -4.07 -10.18
CA TYR A 324 21.12 -4.59 -11.48
C TYR A 324 22.27 -3.81 -12.12
N TRP A 325 22.44 -2.54 -11.78
CA TRP A 325 23.48 -1.72 -12.37
C TRP A 325 24.66 -1.56 -11.40
N GLU A 326 25.79 -2.18 -11.75
CA GLU A 326 26.99 -2.20 -10.90
C GLU A 326 27.53 -0.79 -10.64
N ARG A 327 27.47 0.08 -11.66
CA ARG A 327 27.92 1.48 -11.60
C ARG A 327 26.90 2.45 -10.98
N ALA A 328 25.77 1.96 -10.48
CA ALA A 328 24.79 2.80 -9.79
C ALA A 328 25.42 3.46 -8.53
N ASN A 329 25.19 4.76 -8.37
CA ASN A 329 25.74 5.56 -7.27
C ASN A 329 24.68 6.46 -6.60
N ALA A 330 25.06 7.04 -5.47
CA ALA A 330 24.17 7.83 -4.63
C ALA A 330 23.61 9.09 -5.35
N ALA A 331 24.39 9.72 -6.23
CA ALA A 331 23.94 10.92 -6.96
C ALA A 331 22.81 10.61 -7.93
N GLY A 332 22.92 9.50 -8.68
CA GLY A 332 21.83 9.00 -9.52
C GLY A 332 20.58 8.67 -8.72
N ALA A 333 20.73 7.92 -7.62
CA ALA A 333 19.60 7.55 -6.78
C ALA A 333 18.90 8.76 -6.14
N LEU A 334 19.66 9.72 -5.60
CA LEU A 334 19.11 10.95 -5.03
C LEU A 334 18.35 11.78 -6.08
N SER A 335 18.93 11.91 -7.28
CA SER A 335 18.30 12.66 -8.38
C SER A 335 16.96 12.03 -8.77
N ALA A 336 16.91 10.71 -8.88
CA ALA A 336 15.67 9.98 -9.18
C ALA A 336 14.62 10.14 -8.08
N MET A 337 15.01 10.00 -6.81
CA MET A 337 14.11 10.16 -5.67
C MET A 337 13.47 11.56 -5.64
N ILE A 338 14.29 12.60 -5.80
CA ILE A 338 13.83 13.99 -5.75
C ILE A 338 12.97 14.31 -6.96
N VAL A 339 13.46 14.05 -8.18
CA VAL A 339 12.72 14.35 -9.40
C VAL A 339 11.42 13.56 -9.46
N GLY A 340 11.46 12.25 -9.20
CA GLY A 340 10.28 11.40 -9.20
C GLY A 340 9.25 11.83 -8.17
N GLY A 341 9.68 12.01 -6.91
CA GLY A 341 8.78 12.39 -5.82
C GLY A 341 8.14 13.78 -6.02
N VAL A 342 8.95 14.80 -6.33
CA VAL A 342 8.45 16.17 -6.54
C VAL A 342 7.54 16.24 -7.76
N LEU A 343 7.95 15.66 -8.89
CA LEU A 343 7.17 15.70 -10.11
C LEU A 343 5.84 14.97 -9.94
N TYR A 344 5.85 13.78 -9.32
CA TYR A 344 4.61 13.06 -9.04
C TYR A 344 3.68 13.85 -8.13
N ALA A 345 4.21 14.42 -7.03
CA ALA A 345 3.41 15.24 -6.12
C ALA A 345 2.79 16.45 -6.84
N VAL A 346 3.58 17.19 -7.62
CA VAL A 346 3.08 18.36 -8.37
C VAL A 346 2.02 17.97 -9.40
N LEU A 347 2.29 16.96 -10.23
CA LEU A 347 1.35 16.52 -11.27
C LEU A 347 0.07 15.94 -10.67
N ALA A 348 0.16 15.16 -9.59
CA ALA A 348 -0.99 14.57 -8.92
C ALA A 348 -1.84 15.63 -8.19
N THR A 349 -1.22 16.58 -7.48
CA THR A 349 -1.95 17.65 -6.78
C THR A 349 -2.64 18.61 -7.76
N LEU A 350 -1.98 18.94 -8.88
CA LEU A 350 -2.56 19.80 -9.92
C LEU A 350 -3.51 19.04 -10.87
N LYS A 351 -3.68 17.72 -10.66
CA LYS A 351 -4.47 16.82 -11.53
C LYS A 351 -4.08 16.92 -13.02
N VAL A 352 -2.80 17.16 -13.30
CA VAL A 352 -2.28 17.32 -14.66
C VAL A 352 -2.04 15.94 -15.28
N GLN A 353 -2.81 15.63 -16.32
CA GLN A 353 -2.64 14.41 -17.10
C GLN A 353 -1.85 14.71 -18.37
N PHE A 354 -0.58 14.32 -18.40
CA PHE A 354 0.25 14.49 -19.58
C PHE A 354 -0.11 13.44 -20.63
N LEU A 355 -0.58 13.87 -21.82
CA LEU A 355 -1.03 12.98 -22.91
C LEU A 355 -2.09 11.95 -22.46
N GLY A 356 -2.90 12.28 -21.46
CA GLY A 356 -3.91 11.37 -20.91
C GLY A 356 -3.35 10.24 -20.04
N PHE A 357 -2.05 10.24 -19.72
CA PHE A 357 -1.48 9.32 -18.73
C PHE A 357 -1.72 9.82 -17.31
N HIS A 358 -1.88 8.87 -16.39
CA HIS A 358 -1.82 9.16 -14.96
C HIS A 358 -0.43 9.75 -14.61
N PRO A 359 -0.33 10.73 -13.69
CA PRO A 359 0.91 11.40 -13.27
C PRO A 359 2.11 10.49 -12.98
N ILE A 360 1.85 9.22 -12.61
CA ILE A 360 2.88 8.23 -12.31
C ILE A 360 3.79 7.92 -13.51
N VAL A 361 3.23 7.81 -14.72
CA VAL A 361 4.00 7.41 -15.91
C VAL A 361 5.06 8.45 -16.27
N PRO A 362 4.72 9.74 -16.48
CA PRO A 362 5.75 10.75 -16.74
C PRO A 362 6.70 10.93 -15.56
N ALA A 363 6.23 10.78 -14.31
CA ALA A 363 7.09 10.85 -13.13
C ALA A 363 8.14 9.73 -13.11
N LEU A 364 7.75 8.49 -13.42
CA LEU A 364 8.69 7.37 -13.51
C LEU A 364 9.68 7.53 -14.66
N LEU A 365 9.23 7.98 -15.84
CA LEU A 365 10.11 8.22 -16.97
C LEU A 365 11.15 9.31 -16.66
N LEU A 366 10.72 10.44 -16.12
CA LEU A 366 11.62 11.53 -15.77
C LEU A 366 12.53 11.19 -14.58
N SER A 367 12.05 10.40 -13.61
CA SER A 367 12.86 9.84 -12.53
C SER A 367 13.98 8.92 -13.06
N LEU A 368 13.70 8.08 -14.07
CA LEU A 368 14.71 7.25 -14.73
C LEU A 368 15.77 8.11 -15.42
N LEU A 369 15.35 9.11 -16.18
CA LEU A 369 16.27 10.02 -16.86
C LEU A 369 17.14 10.79 -15.86
N ALA A 370 16.54 11.27 -14.76
CA ALA A 370 17.25 11.91 -13.66
C ALA A 370 18.25 10.95 -13.01
N PHE A 371 17.90 9.68 -12.83
CA PHE A 371 18.84 8.67 -12.36
C PHE A 371 20.05 8.58 -13.28
N VAL A 372 19.83 8.36 -14.58
CA VAL A 372 20.89 8.16 -15.57
C VAL A 372 21.79 9.41 -15.67
N ALA A 373 21.20 10.60 -15.65
CA ALA A 373 21.93 11.87 -15.67
C ALA A 373 22.76 12.04 -14.38
N GLY A 374 22.13 11.92 -13.20
CA GLY A 374 22.81 12.06 -11.90
C GLY A 374 23.92 11.03 -11.70
N ASN A 375 23.73 9.81 -12.23
CA ASN A 375 24.72 8.74 -12.12
C ASN A 375 26.04 9.08 -12.83
N ARG A 376 26.04 9.99 -13.83
CA ARG A 376 27.28 10.42 -14.51
C ARG A 376 28.17 11.30 -13.62
N PHE A 377 27.59 11.97 -12.63
CA PHE A 377 28.31 12.90 -11.75
C PHE A 377 28.76 12.25 -10.44
N GLY A 378 28.22 11.08 -10.08
CA GLY A 378 28.58 10.35 -8.88
C GLY A 378 29.72 9.35 -9.09
N ARG A 379 30.34 8.93 -7.97
CA ARG A 379 31.31 7.83 -7.95
C ARG A 379 30.62 6.53 -7.53
N PRO A 380 30.81 5.41 -8.27
CA PRO A 380 30.27 4.12 -7.87
C PRO A 380 30.92 3.65 -6.57
N VAL A 381 30.11 3.08 -5.68
CA VAL A 381 30.62 2.42 -4.46
C VAL A 381 31.08 1.01 -4.85
N PRO A 382 32.32 0.61 -4.52
CA PRO A 382 32.79 -0.76 -4.75
C PRO A 382 31.88 -1.76 -4.05
N GLN A 383 31.44 -2.80 -4.77
CA GLN A 383 30.63 -3.85 -4.16
C GLN A 383 31.51 -4.69 -3.23
N PRO A 384 31.03 -5.07 -2.03
CA PRO A 384 31.79 -5.98 -1.17
C PRO A 384 31.96 -7.34 -1.86
N PRO A 385 33.07 -8.05 -1.59
CA PRO A 385 33.43 -9.28 -2.27
C PRO A 385 32.34 -10.35 -2.18
N ILE A 386 32.24 -11.17 -3.23
CA ILE A 386 31.27 -12.26 -3.32
C ILE A 386 31.68 -13.33 -2.30
N LEU A 387 30.92 -13.46 -1.21
CA LEU A 387 30.91 -14.70 -0.45
C LEU A 387 30.22 -15.74 -1.33
N THR A 388 30.98 -16.69 -1.86
CA THR A 388 30.47 -17.86 -2.56
C THR A 388 29.56 -18.62 -1.61
N THR A 389 28.25 -18.58 -1.86
CA THR A 389 27.29 -19.44 -1.16
C THR A 389 27.36 -20.84 -1.76
N ASP A 390 28.49 -21.52 -1.55
CA ASP A 390 28.53 -22.97 -1.47
C ASP A 390 28.40 -23.32 0.01
N LYS A 391 27.16 -23.37 0.50
CA LYS A 391 26.65 -24.16 1.63
C LYS A 391 25.17 -23.88 1.88
#